data_AF-A0A2A4HYF7-F1
#
_entry.id   AF-A0A2A4HYF7-F1
#
_cell.length_a   1.000
_cell.length_b   1.000
_cell.length_c   1.000
_cell.angle_alpha   90.00
_cell.angle_beta   90.00
_cell.angle_gamma   90.00
#
_symmetry.space_group_name_H-M   'P 1'
#
loop_
_entity.id
_entity.type
_entity.pdbx_description
1 polymer ?
#
loop_
_entity_poly.entity_id
_entity_poly.type
_entity_poly.pdbx_seq_one_letter_code
_entity_poly.pdbx_strand_id
1 'polypeptide(L)'
;MTTSSLAATEAECAEGRTAPRVSLSDIEANIAHVVGFTAAAVAEIPSERRRGTLLQDTPASHDVLTIVIVTLRNGYTIIGKSAPASAANFDAELGHKLAYEDAVRQVWPLMGYELRQQLHYRALLDRPQAGVNADLTPIAGEVPSVDPAVVTAAP
;
A
#
# COMPACT_ATOMS: atom_id res chain seq x y z
N MET A 1 -6.51 11.13 0.90
CA MET A 1 -7.70 11.59 1.67
C MET A 1 -7.29 11.52 3.13
N THR A 2 -6.84 12.64 3.68
CA THR A 2 -6.31 12.65 5.05
C THR A 2 -7.46 12.53 6.05
N THR A 3 -7.43 11.51 6.92
CA THR A 3 -8.44 11.34 7.97
C THR A 3 -7.96 11.90 9.30
N SER A 4 -8.90 12.21 10.21
CA SER A 4 -8.56 12.70 11.55
C SER A 4 -7.73 11.71 12.36
N SER A 5 -7.95 10.40 12.21
CA SER A 5 -7.16 9.39 12.92
C SER A 5 -5.71 9.35 12.41
N LEU A 6 -5.51 9.33 11.09
CA LEU A 6 -4.17 9.32 10.51
C LEU A 6 -3.41 10.61 10.84
N ALA A 7 -4.09 11.76 10.80
CA ALA A 7 -3.49 13.04 11.17
C ALA A 7 -3.06 13.08 12.64
N ALA A 8 -3.84 12.49 13.55
CA ALA A 8 -3.47 12.39 14.96
C ALA A 8 -2.24 11.49 15.15
N THR A 9 -2.21 10.32 14.50
CA THR A 9 -1.03 9.44 14.53
C THR A 9 0.21 10.12 13.95
N GLU A 10 0.08 10.84 12.83
CA GLU A 10 1.17 11.64 12.25
C GLU A 10 1.70 12.69 13.22
N ALA A 11 0.81 13.45 13.88
CA ALA A 11 1.21 14.47 14.84
C ALA A 11 2.02 13.86 15.99
N GLU A 12 1.53 12.75 16.58
CA GLU A 12 2.25 12.01 17.63
C GLU A 12 3.58 11.45 17.13
N CYS A 13 3.64 10.96 15.89
CA CYS A 13 4.86 10.48 15.24
C CYS A 13 5.83 11.60 14.82
N ALA A 14 5.38 12.84 14.69
CA ALA A 14 6.23 13.98 14.32
C ALA A 14 6.83 14.69 15.54
N GLU A 15 6.12 14.70 16.67
CA GLU A 15 6.48 15.48 17.85
C GLU A 15 7.91 15.17 18.34
N GLY A 16 8.75 16.21 18.40
CA GLY A 16 10.13 16.12 18.90
C GLY A 16 11.10 15.31 18.03
N ARG A 17 10.70 14.83 16.84
CA ARG A 17 11.54 13.98 15.97
C ARG A 17 12.13 14.78 14.80
N THR A 18 13.46 14.81 14.72
CA THR A 18 14.21 15.57 13.70
C THR A 18 15.01 14.69 12.72
N ALA A 19 15.15 13.39 13.00
CA ALA A 19 15.78 12.44 12.10
C ALA A 19 14.88 12.13 10.87
N PRO A 20 15.45 11.66 9.74
CA PRO A 20 14.66 11.27 8.58
C PRO A 20 13.58 10.24 8.93
N ARG A 21 12.36 10.48 8.48
CA ARG A 21 11.19 9.63 8.71
C ARG A 21 10.27 9.67 7.49
N VAL A 22 9.35 8.72 7.43
CA VAL A 22 8.21 8.75 6.52
C VAL A 22 7.06 9.49 7.21
N SER A 23 6.55 10.54 6.59
CA SER A 23 5.35 11.25 7.02
C SER A 23 4.10 10.74 6.31
N LEU A 24 2.93 11.05 6.89
CA LEU A 24 1.66 10.82 6.21
C LEU A 24 1.61 11.51 4.82
N SER A 25 2.19 12.69 4.69
CA SER A 25 2.27 13.39 3.40
C SER A 25 3.11 12.64 2.37
N ASP A 26 4.20 11.99 2.79
CA ASP A 26 5.02 11.18 1.89
C ASP A 26 4.23 9.96 1.39
N ILE A 27 3.46 9.34 2.29
CA ILE A 27 2.60 8.20 1.96
C ILE A 27 1.52 8.63 0.97
N GLU A 28 0.78 9.70 1.27
CA GLU A 28 -0.27 10.20 0.38
C GLU A 28 0.29 10.63 -0.99
N ALA A 29 1.48 11.21 -1.01
CA ALA A 29 2.17 11.55 -2.26
C ALA A 29 2.56 10.30 -3.07
N ASN A 30 2.87 9.17 -2.42
CA ASN A 30 3.25 7.93 -3.08
C ASN A 30 2.05 7.08 -3.56
N ILE A 31 0.83 7.42 -3.15
CA ILE A 31 -0.39 6.76 -3.64
C ILE A 31 -0.71 7.27 -5.06
N ALA A 32 -0.81 6.34 -6.02
CA ALA A 32 -1.19 6.63 -7.39
C ALA A 32 -2.68 6.43 -7.64
N HIS A 33 -3.29 5.40 -7.04
CA HIS A 33 -4.70 5.08 -7.26
C HIS A 33 -5.35 4.50 -6.01
N VAL A 34 -6.65 4.76 -5.83
CA VAL A 34 -7.46 4.22 -4.73
C VAL A 34 -8.81 3.75 -5.29
N VAL A 35 -9.16 2.49 -5.03
CA VAL A 35 -10.49 1.93 -5.37
C VAL A 35 -11.09 1.34 -4.12
N GLY A 36 -12.33 1.70 -3.77
CA GLY A 36 -13.05 1.09 -2.67
C GLY A 36 -14.38 0.50 -3.13
N PHE A 37 -14.74 -0.66 -2.59
CA PHE A 37 -16.00 -1.36 -2.88
C PHE A 37 -16.35 -2.31 -1.73
N THR A 38 -17.62 -2.71 -1.64
CA THR A 38 -18.01 -3.85 -0.81
C THR A 38 -17.77 -5.15 -1.57
N ALA A 39 -17.44 -6.24 -0.87
CA ALA A 39 -17.22 -7.52 -1.54
C ALA A 39 -18.45 -8.00 -2.34
N ALA A 40 -19.66 -7.70 -1.87
CA ALA A 40 -20.90 -7.98 -2.58
C ALA A 40 -21.02 -7.24 -3.93
N ALA A 41 -20.50 -6.01 -4.05
CA ALA A 41 -20.57 -5.24 -5.29
C ALA A 41 -19.87 -5.93 -6.48
N VAL A 42 -18.90 -6.82 -6.22
CA VAL A 42 -18.25 -7.62 -7.28
C VAL A 42 -19.17 -8.72 -7.81
N ALA A 43 -20.04 -9.27 -6.97
CA ALA A 43 -21.00 -10.30 -7.35
C ALA A 43 -22.15 -9.76 -8.21
N GLU A 44 -22.46 -8.46 -8.08
CA GLU A 44 -23.48 -7.75 -8.85
C GLU A 44 -23.03 -7.40 -10.29
N ILE A 45 -21.75 -7.55 -10.61
CA ILE A 45 -21.23 -7.31 -11.97
C ILE A 45 -21.89 -8.31 -12.94
N PRO A 46 -22.48 -7.87 -14.07
CA PRO A 46 -23.10 -8.78 -15.04
C PRO A 46 -22.13 -9.86 -15.53
N SER A 47 -22.60 -11.09 -15.70
CA SER A 47 -21.75 -12.26 -16.00
C SER A 47 -20.98 -12.09 -17.32
N GLU A 48 -21.52 -11.38 -18.30
CA GLU A 48 -20.86 -11.05 -19.56
C GLU A 48 -19.63 -10.13 -19.40
N ARG A 49 -19.51 -9.43 -18.26
CA ARG A 49 -18.33 -8.62 -17.91
C ARG A 49 -17.41 -9.31 -16.92
N ARG A 50 -17.81 -10.46 -16.35
CA ARG A 50 -16.98 -11.22 -15.41
C ARG A 50 -15.97 -12.07 -16.17
N ARG A 51 -14.68 -11.77 -16.01
CA ARG A 51 -13.60 -12.70 -16.36
C ARG A 51 -13.40 -13.68 -15.20
N GLY A 52 -14.05 -14.84 -15.25
CA GLY A 52 -13.91 -15.92 -14.25
C GLY A 52 -15.26 -16.39 -13.68
N THR A 53 -15.23 -17.53 -12.98
CA THR A 53 -16.42 -18.17 -12.40
C THR A 53 -16.48 -17.91 -10.90
N LEU A 54 -17.38 -17.04 -10.43
CA LEU A 54 -17.78 -17.00 -9.02
C LEU A 54 -18.74 -18.18 -8.79
N LEU A 55 -18.22 -19.30 -8.27
CA LEU A 55 -18.94 -20.58 -8.21
C LEU A 55 -19.94 -20.71 -7.04
N GLN A 56 -20.22 -19.66 -6.27
CA GLN A 56 -21.02 -19.77 -5.04
C GLN A 56 -21.92 -18.55 -4.78
N ASP A 57 -23.03 -18.80 -4.09
CA ASP A 57 -23.88 -17.76 -3.50
C ASP A 57 -23.03 -16.85 -2.62
N THR A 58 -23.25 -15.55 -2.72
CA THR A 58 -22.52 -14.55 -1.95
C THR A 58 -23.05 -14.55 -0.51
N PRO A 59 -22.25 -14.88 0.52
CA PRO A 59 -22.69 -14.82 1.91
C PRO A 59 -23.05 -13.38 2.29
N ALA A 60 -24.07 -13.21 3.15
CA ALA A 60 -24.49 -11.89 3.64
C ALA A 60 -23.38 -11.09 4.36
N SER A 61 -22.31 -11.75 4.80
CA SER A 61 -21.13 -11.06 5.37
C SER A 61 -20.37 -10.23 4.32
N HIS A 62 -20.55 -10.48 3.03
CA HIS A 62 -19.89 -9.72 1.96
C HIS A 62 -20.54 -8.35 1.73
N ASP A 63 -21.80 -8.16 2.16
CA ASP A 63 -22.50 -6.87 2.06
C ASP A 63 -21.87 -5.79 2.95
N VAL A 64 -21.20 -6.23 4.02
CA VAL A 64 -20.63 -5.34 5.04
C VAL A 64 -19.11 -5.30 5.03
N LEU A 65 -18.47 -6.16 4.23
CA LEU A 65 -17.03 -6.18 4.03
C LEU A 65 -16.64 -5.11 3.00
N THR A 66 -16.05 -4.01 3.47
CA THR A 66 -15.45 -2.98 2.62
C THR A 66 -13.99 -3.29 2.36
N ILE A 67 -13.60 -3.27 1.08
CA ILE A 67 -12.25 -3.46 0.59
C ILE A 67 -11.80 -2.15 -0.05
N VAL A 68 -10.61 -1.68 0.29
CA VAL A 68 -9.94 -0.56 -0.39
C VAL A 68 -8.61 -1.05 -0.95
N ILE A 69 -8.43 -0.93 -2.25
CA ILE A 69 -7.19 -1.23 -2.96
C ILE A 69 -6.45 0.08 -3.20
N VAL A 70 -5.25 0.18 -2.67
CA VAL A 70 -4.33 1.31 -2.87
C VAL A 70 -3.19 0.85 -3.77
N THR A 71 -3.00 1.53 -4.90
CA THR A 71 -1.86 1.31 -5.79
C THR A 71 -0.83 2.42 -5.56
N LEU A 72 0.40 2.05 -5.25
CA LEU A 72 1.52 2.97 -5.09
C LEU A 72 2.12 3.35 -6.46
N ARG A 73 2.89 4.44 -6.53
CA ARG A 73 3.52 4.90 -7.78
C ARG A 73 4.46 3.89 -8.43
N ASN A 74 5.02 2.98 -7.65
CA ASN A 74 5.85 1.89 -8.15
C ASN A 74 5.06 0.67 -8.63
N GLY A 75 3.72 0.75 -8.69
CA GLY A 75 2.83 -0.34 -9.11
C GLY A 75 2.47 -1.34 -8.01
N TYR A 76 3.05 -1.22 -6.81
CA TYR A 76 2.71 -2.13 -5.70
C TYR A 76 1.30 -1.87 -5.18
N THR A 77 0.52 -2.93 -4.97
CA THR A 77 -0.87 -2.83 -4.50
C THR A 77 -1.01 -3.28 -3.05
N ILE A 78 -1.71 -2.49 -2.25
CA ILE A 78 -2.08 -2.77 -0.86
C ILE A 78 -3.59 -2.91 -0.77
N ILE A 79 -4.04 -3.84 0.07
CA ILE A 79 -5.46 -4.04 0.36
C ILE A 79 -5.71 -3.68 1.82
N GLY A 80 -6.52 -2.64 2.02
CA GLY A 80 -7.11 -2.32 3.32
C GLY A 80 -8.52 -2.88 3.43
N LYS A 81 -8.93 -3.22 4.65
CA LYS A 81 -10.22 -3.88 4.91
C LYS A 81 -10.94 -3.33 6.12
N SER A 82 -12.27 -3.31 6.05
CA SER A 82 -13.16 -3.02 7.17
C SER A 82 -14.36 -3.95 7.12
N ALA A 83 -14.65 -4.62 8.22
CA ALA A 83 -15.79 -5.52 8.35
C ALA A 83 -16.36 -5.43 9.78
N PRO A 84 -17.51 -4.78 9.98
CA PRO A 84 -18.14 -4.72 11.30
C PRO A 84 -18.63 -6.11 11.73
N ALA A 85 -18.66 -6.37 13.04
CA ALA A 85 -19.12 -7.64 13.58
C ALA A 85 -20.62 -7.93 13.34
N SER A 86 -21.41 -6.88 13.04
CA SER A 86 -22.84 -6.98 12.77
C SER A 86 -23.23 -6.04 11.64
N ALA A 87 -24.11 -6.49 10.75
CA ALA A 87 -24.64 -5.68 9.65
C ALA A 87 -25.44 -4.47 10.12
N ALA A 88 -26.04 -4.53 11.30
CA ALA A 88 -26.73 -3.37 11.89
C ALA A 88 -25.80 -2.18 12.17
N ASN A 89 -24.48 -2.44 12.26
CA ASN A 89 -23.46 -1.42 12.50
C ASN A 89 -22.74 -1.01 11.19
N PHE A 90 -23.20 -1.50 10.04
CA PHE A 90 -22.58 -1.16 8.77
C PHE A 90 -22.92 0.27 8.36
N ASP A 91 -21.88 1.04 8.08
CA ASP A 91 -21.92 2.37 7.50
C ASP A 91 -20.90 2.37 6.36
N ALA A 92 -21.37 2.65 5.15
CA ALA A 92 -20.54 2.54 3.94
C ALA A 92 -19.40 3.58 3.91
N GLU A 93 -19.67 4.81 4.37
CA GLU A 93 -18.66 5.88 4.40
C GLU A 93 -17.61 5.59 5.46
N LEU A 94 -18.04 5.16 6.66
CA LEU A 94 -17.13 4.78 7.73
C LEU A 94 -16.35 3.51 7.37
N GLY A 95 -16.99 2.53 6.74
CA GLY A 95 -16.35 1.33 6.23
C GLY A 95 -15.23 1.65 5.24
N HIS A 96 -15.51 2.53 4.28
CA HIS A 96 -14.52 3.00 3.31
C HIS A 96 -13.37 3.74 3.99
N LYS A 97 -13.68 4.67 4.90
CA LYS A 97 -12.70 5.40 5.68
C LYS A 97 -11.76 4.45 6.43
N LEU A 98 -12.31 3.50 7.20
CA LEU A 98 -11.51 2.57 8.01
C LEU A 98 -10.67 1.63 7.14
N ALA A 99 -11.22 1.14 6.03
CA ALA A 99 -10.47 0.31 5.08
C ALA A 99 -9.33 1.10 4.42
N TYR A 100 -9.53 2.37 4.06
CA TYR A 100 -8.47 3.22 3.55
C TYR A 100 -7.38 3.47 4.59
N GLU A 101 -7.77 3.78 5.85
CA GLU A 101 -6.79 3.98 6.91
C GLU A 101 -5.99 2.70 7.21
N ASP A 102 -6.62 1.52 7.16
CA ASP A 102 -5.94 0.23 7.25
C ASP A 102 -4.89 0.06 6.15
N ALA A 103 -5.21 0.39 4.90
CA ALA A 103 -4.24 0.39 3.80
C ALA A 103 -3.07 1.36 4.05
N VAL A 104 -3.36 2.60 4.47
CA VAL A 104 -2.31 3.61 4.77
C VAL A 104 -1.37 3.12 5.89
N ARG A 105 -1.92 2.53 6.95
CA ARG A 105 -1.13 1.96 8.06
C ARG A 105 -0.22 0.82 7.60
N GLN A 106 -0.62 0.05 6.59
CA GLN A 106 0.23 -0.98 5.97
C GLN A 106 1.33 -0.38 5.08
N VAL A 107 1.07 0.72 4.38
CA VAL A 107 2.09 1.40 3.53
C VAL A 107 3.22 1.99 4.38
N TRP A 108 2.90 2.49 5.57
CA TRP A 108 3.87 3.16 6.44
C TRP A 108 5.16 2.34 6.72
N PRO A 109 5.09 1.08 7.21
CA PRO A 109 6.29 0.27 7.43
C PRO A 109 7.03 -0.08 6.13
N LEU A 110 6.33 -0.21 4.98
CA LEU A 110 6.97 -0.49 3.70
C LEU A 110 7.83 0.70 3.24
N MET A 111 7.28 1.91 3.29
CA MET A 111 8.05 3.12 2.99
C MET A 111 9.14 3.35 4.05
N GLY A 112 8.91 2.96 5.31
CA GLY A 112 9.92 2.99 6.36
C GLY A 112 11.12 2.08 6.06
N TYR A 113 10.86 0.88 5.54
CA TYR A 113 11.90 -0.03 5.06
C TYR A 113 12.64 0.56 3.86
N GLU A 114 11.92 1.09 2.88
CA GLU A 114 12.50 1.74 1.70
C GLU A 114 13.44 2.90 2.10
N LEU A 115 12.98 3.77 3.00
CA LEU A 115 13.80 4.87 3.52
C LEU A 115 15.08 4.35 4.19
N ARG A 116 14.99 3.28 4.99
CA ARG A 116 16.17 2.65 5.62
C ARG A 116 17.14 2.10 4.58
N GLN A 117 16.64 1.46 3.53
CA GLN A 117 17.47 0.98 2.43
C GLN A 117 18.18 2.13 1.70
N GLN A 118 17.46 3.21 1.39
CA GLN A 118 18.05 4.41 0.76
C GLN A 118 19.15 5.03 1.63
N LEU A 119 18.91 5.15 2.94
CA LEU A 119 19.90 5.65 3.90
C LEU A 119 21.12 4.73 3.98
N HIS A 120 20.92 3.41 3.94
CA HIS A 120 22.01 2.43 3.95
C HIS A 120 22.89 2.56 2.69
N TYR A 121 22.27 2.59 1.50
CA TYR A 121 23.03 2.74 0.25
C TYR A 121 23.77 4.07 0.18
N ARG A 122 23.15 5.16 0.62
CA ARG A 122 23.82 6.45 0.70
C ARG A 122 25.05 6.40 1.61
N ALA A 123 24.92 5.78 2.77
CA ALA A 123 26.03 5.60 3.70
C ALA A 123 27.16 4.68 3.16
N LEU A 124 26.89 3.81 2.18
CA LEU A 124 27.93 3.02 1.50
C LEU A 124 28.67 3.85 0.44
N LEU A 125 27.95 4.69 -0.31
CA LEU A 125 28.54 5.56 -1.34
C LEU A 125 29.46 6.64 -0.77
N ASP A 126 29.14 7.12 0.44
CA ASP A 126 29.92 8.17 1.12
C ASP A 126 31.20 7.65 1.80
N ARG A 127 31.48 6.33 1.79
CA ARG A 127 32.70 5.78 2.39
C ARG A 127 33.91 6.01 1.49
N PRO A 128 35.07 6.44 2.04
CA PRO A 128 36.31 6.45 1.27
C PRO A 128 36.62 5.02 0.81
N GLN A 129 36.87 4.85 -0.48
CA GLN A 129 37.25 3.56 -1.08
C GLN A 129 38.60 3.12 -0.52
N ALA A 130 38.61 2.48 0.64
CA ALA A 130 39.78 1.78 1.15
C ALA A 130 40.00 0.56 0.26
N GLY A 131 40.93 0.65 -0.70
CA GLY A 131 41.53 -0.46 -1.44
C GLY A 131 40.63 -1.68 -1.64
N VAL A 132 39.57 -1.53 -2.42
CA VAL A 132 38.73 -2.68 -2.78
C VAL A 132 39.49 -3.49 -3.83
N ASN A 133 40.03 -4.64 -3.42
CA ASN A 133 40.31 -5.72 -4.38
C ASN A 133 39.01 -5.99 -5.13
N ALA A 134 39.07 -5.92 -6.47
CA ALA A 134 37.96 -5.98 -7.41
C ALA A 134 37.28 -7.37 -7.50
N ASP A 135 37.09 -8.04 -6.36
CA ASP A 135 36.52 -9.39 -6.27
C ASP A 135 35.27 -9.45 -5.38
N LEU A 136 34.79 -8.29 -4.93
CA LEU A 136 33.38 -8.13 -4.59
C LEU A 136 32.65 -7.76 -5.87
N THR A 137 32.46 -8.73 -6.75
CA THR A 137 31.35 -8.67 -7.68
C THR A 137 30.13 -8.34 -6.81
N PRO A 138 29.39 -7.25 -7.08
CA PRO A 138 28.05 -7.14 -6.53
C PRO A 138 27.37 -8.48 -6.79
N ILE A 139 26.35 -8.84 -6.01
CA ILE A 139 25.37 -9.79 -6.53
C ILE A 139 24.70 -9.06 -7.70
N ALA A 140 25.40 -8.99 -8.83
CA ALA A 140 24.91 -8.63 -10.13
C ALA A 140 24.11 -9.86 -10.59
N GLY A 141 23.06 -10.18 -9.82
CA GLY A 141 21.81 -10.26 -10.53
C GLY A 141 21.64 -8.85 -11.08
N GLU A 142 21.99 -8.68 -12.36
CA GLU A 142 21.41 -7.62 -13.17
C GLU A 142 20.00 -7.42 -12.63
N VAL A 143 19.66 -6.24 -12.08
CA VAL A 143 18.25 -5.94 -11.83
C VAL A 143 17.68 -6.19 -13.22
N PRO A 144 16.95 -7.31 -13.43
CA PRO A 144 16.64 -7.74 -14.78
C PRO A 144 16.01 -6.52 -15.42
N SER A 145 16.38 -6.18 -16.65
CA SER A 145 15.74 -5.05 -17.33
C SER A 145 14.24 -5.27 -17.22
N VAL A 146 13.61 -4.59 -16.26
CA VAL A 146 12.21 -4.85 -15.97
C VAL A 146 11.53 -4.10 -17.07
N ASP A 147 10.93 -4.84 -17.99
CA ASP A 147 10.02 -4.26 -18.97
C ASP A 147 9.13 -3.27 -18.18
N PRO A 148 9.09 -1.98 -18.53
CA PRO A 148 8.27 -1.03 -17.80
C PRO A 148 6.82 -1.51 -17.64
N ALA A 149 6.34 -2.37 -18.55
CA ALA A 149 5.06 -3.08 -18.45
C ALA A 149 4.92 -4.00 -17.21
N VAL A 150 6.02 -4.55 -16.67
CA VAL A 150 6.04 -5.41 -15.47
C VAL A 150 5.92 -4.59 -14.17
N VAL A 151 6.33 -3.32 -14.18
CA VAL A 151 6.16 -2.38 -13.04
C VAL A 151 4.80 -1.71 -13.10
N THR A 152 4.32 -1.38 -14.31
CA THR A 152 2.96 -0.90 -14.51
C THR A 152 2.01 -2.09 -14.58
N ALA A 153 1.68 -2.70 -13.45
CA ALA A 153 0.51 -3.57 -13.37
C ALA A 153 -0.77 -2.71 -13.51
N ALA A 154 -1.00 -2.21 -14.72
CA ALA A 154 -2.26 -1.69 -15.20
C ALA A 154 -2.56 -2.44 -16.50
N PRO A 155 -3.65 -3.23 -16.58
CA PRO A 155 -4.27 -3.52 -17.87
C PRO A 155 -4.87 -2.25 -18.49
#